data_AF-A0A0Q9I3Q2-F1
#
_entry.id   AF-A0A0Q9I3Q2-F1
#
_cell.length_a   1.000
_cell.length_b   1.000
_cell.length_c   1.000
_cell.angle_alpha   90.00
_cell.angle_beta   90.00
_cell.angle_gamma   90.00
#
_symmetry.space_group_name_H-M   'P 1'
#
loop_
_entity.id
_entity.type
_entity.pdbx_description
1 polymer ?
#
loop_
_entity_poly.entity_id
_entity_poly.type
_entity_poly.pdbx_seq_one_letter_code
_entity_poly.pdbx_strand_id
1 'polypeptide(L)'
;MRQVLAAHAVRNCAHIVEIGGAGLPITGFLTHRPETVTVIDPKIPDFLASTLNGAPCRLRHHAAKLQQVELAPPGPYALILLGLSLKPFGARGATPPELLALAAGADVLVIDYALDLERAQGQIGALTGTRSAPPTIDLALTINDEGLRKAGFDRRRFLAFGPA
;
A
#
# COMPACT_ATOMS: atom_id res chain seq x y z
N MET A 1 1.03 -8.52 -11.26
CA MET A 1 0.58 -9.52 -10.26
C MET A 1 0.31 -8.90 -8.90
N ARG A 2 1.30 -8.28 -8.24
CA ARG A 2 1.14 -7.68 -6.89
C ARG A 2 -0.03 -6.68 -6.79
N GLN A 3 -0.16 -5.80 -7.78
CA GLN A 3 -1.26 -4.84 -7.87
C GLN A 3 -2.63 -5.52 -7.98
N VAL A 4 -2.73 -6.60 -8.74
CA VAL A 4 -3.96 -7.40 -8.90
C VAL A 4 -4.34 -8.07 -7.58
N LEU A 5 -3.37 -8.64 -6.87
CA LEU A 5 -3.59 -9.25 -5.56
C LEU A 5 -4.04 -8.20 -4.52
N ALA A 6 -3.42 -7.03 -4.52
CA ALA A 6 -3.81 -5.92 -3.65
C ALA A 6 -5.24 -5.43 -3.97
N ALA A 7 -5.55 -5.19 -5.24
CA ALA A 7 -6.90 -4.83 -5.69
C ALA A 7 -7.95 -5.87 -5.30
N HIS A 8 -7.62 -7.16 -5.43
CA HIS A 8 -8.48 -8.25 -4.99
C HIS A 8 -8.70 -8.25 -3.47
N ALA A 9 -7.64 -8.05 -2.68
CA ALA A 9 -7.75 -8.04 -1.22
C ALA A 9 -8.70 -6.94 -0.72
N VAL A 10 -8.76 -5.79 -1.40
CA VAL A 10 -9.57 -4.63 -1.00
C VAL A 10 -10.91 -4.51 -1.75
N ARG A 11 -11.33 -5.56 -2.47
CA ARG A 11 -12.51 -5.56 -3.36
C ARG A 11 -13.86 -5.21 -2.71
N ASN A 12 -13.92 -5.16 -1.38
CA ASN A 12 -15.11 -4.84 -0.61
C ASN A 12 -14.98 -3.51 0.17
N CYS A 13 -13.88 -2.77 0.01
CA CYS A 13 -13.62 -1.55 0.76
C CYS A 13 -14.12 -0.31 0.02
N ALA A 14 -14.87 0.54 0.70
CA ALA A 14 -15.38 1.81 0.15
C ALA A 14 -14.28 2.87 0.02
N HIS A 15 -13.31 2.86 0.95
CA HIS A 15 -12.23 3.84 1.00
C HIS A 15 -10.88 3.13 0.91
N ILE A 16 -10.01 3.59 0.01
CA ILE A 16 -8.71 2.96 -0.23
C ILE A 16 -7.61 4.00 -0.12
N VAL A 17 -6.58 3.69 0.65
CA VAL A 17 -5.31 4.42 0.69
C VAL A 17 -4.19 3.49 0.21
N GLU A 18 -3.55 3.86 -0.88
CA GLU A 18 -2.37 3.18 -1.42
C GLU A 18 -1.12 4.05 -1.20
N ILE A 19 -0.06 3.44 -0.69
CA ILE A 19 1.25 4.05 -0.51
C ILE A 19 2.28 3.19 -1.27
N GLY A 20 2.97 3.82 -2.23
CA GLY A 20 3.92 3.14 -3.12
C GLY A 20 3.26 2.59 -4.39
N GLY A 21 3.74 1.45 -4.88
CA GLY A 21 3.29 0.86 -6.15
C GLY A 21 4.30 0.96 -7.30
N ALA A 22 5.41 1.68 -7.09
CA ALA A 22 6.52 1.82 -8.04
C ALA A 22 6.07 2.40 -9.40
N GLY A 23 5.22 3.42 -9.36
CA GLY A 23 4.68 4.06 -10.56
C GLY A 23 3.49 3.32 -11.20
N LEU A 24 3.03 2.21 -10.60
CA LEU A 24 1.90 1.41 -11.10
C LEU A 24 0.84 1.25 -10.00
N PRO A 25 -0.04 2.26 -9.82
CA PRO A 25 -1.13 2.21 -8.85
C PRO A 25 -2.09 1.05 -9.10
N ILE A 26 -2.81 0.63 -8.05
CA ILE A 26 -3.79 -0.45 -8.18
C ILE A 26 -5.09 -0.03 -8.88
N THR A 27 -5.29 1.27 -9.11
CA THR A 27 -6.55 1.85 -9.64
C THR A 27 -7.03 1.17 -10.93
N GLY A 28 -6.11 0.82 -11.84
CA GLY A 28 -6.44 0.11 -13.09
C GLY A 28 -6.85 -1.35 -12.91
N PHE A 29 -6.72 -1.92 -11.71
CA PHE A 29 -7.08 -3.31 -11.38
C PHE A 29 -8.28 -3.42 -10.44
N LEU A 30 -8.81 -2.29 -9.95
CA LEU A 30 -10.01 -2.26 -9.12
C LEU A 30 -11.23 -2.56 -9.97
N THR A 31 -11.98 -3.60 -9.61
CA THR A 31 -13.20 -4.01 -10.33
C THR A 31 -14.49 -3.62 -9.61
N HIS A 32 -14.41 -3.29 -8.31
CA HIS A 32 -15.53 -2.76 -7.54
C HIS A 32 -15.61 -1.24 -7.64
N ARG A 33 -16.56 -0.64 -6.92
CA ARG A 33 -16.87 0.79 -6.96
C ARG A 33 -16.55 1.46 -5.62
N PRO A 34 -15.27 1.74 -5.31
CA PRO A 34 -14.92 2.48 -4.10
C PRO A 34 -15.44 3.91 -4.18
N GLU A 35 -15.80 4.48 -3.04
CA GLU A 35 -16.17 5.88 -2.92
C GLU A 35 -14.96 6.81 -2.97
N THR A 36 -13.83 6.39 -2.40
CA THR A 36 -12.57 7.15 -2.43
C THR A 36 -11.37 6.26 -2.68
N VAL A 37 -10.43 6.77 -3.48
CA VAL A 37 -9.11 6.17 -3.66
C VAL A 37 -8.07 7.26 -3.59
N THR A 38 -7.13 7.13 -2.64
CA THR A 38 -5.98 8.02 -2.48
C THR A 38 -4.71 7.23 -2.72
N VAL A 39 -3.89 7.64 -3.68
CA VAL A 39 -2.58 7.03 -3.99
C VAL A 39 -1.47 8.01 -3.69
N ILE A 40 -0.43 7.57 -2.98
CA ILE A 40 0.74 8.38 -2.65
C ILE A 40 1.99 7.64 -3.14
N ASP A 41 2.60 8.17 -4.20
CA ASP A 41 3.88 7.67 -4.72
C ASP A 41 4.62 8.84 -5.39
N PRO A 42 5.88 9.15 -5.03
CA PRO A 42 6.63 10.22 -5.69
C PRO A 42 6.92 9.93 -7.18
N LYS A 43 6.62 8.72 -7.69
CA LYS A 43 6.85 8.30 -9.08
C LYS A 43 5.63 8.42 -9.99
N ILE A 44 4.46 8.80 -9.46
CA ILE A 44 3.25 9.02 -10.27
C ILE A 44 2.96 10.53 -10.37
N PRO A 45 2.32 10.98 -11.45
CA PRO A 45 1.85 12.35 -11.53
C PRO A 45 0.69 12.61 -10.56
N ASP A 46 0.57 13.86 -10.12
CA ASP A 46 -0.65 14.32 -9.45
C ASP A 46 -1.85 14.12 -10.38
N PHE A 47 -2.95 13.64 -9.81
CA PHE A 47 -4.16 13.34 -10.57
C PHE A 47 -5.39 13.50 -9.69
N LEU A 48 -6.49 13.95 -10.28
CA LEU A 48 -7.78 14.06 -9.63
C LEU A 48 -8.88 13.65 -10.61
N ALA A 49 -9.80 12.81 -10.15
CA ALA A 49 -11.02 12.47 -10.87
C ALA A 49 -12.20 12.29 -9.92
N SER A 50 -13.40 12.51 -10.44
CA SER A 50 -14.68 12.23 -9.75
C SER A 50 -15.27 10.86 -10.14
N THR A 51 -14.60 10.12 -11.01
CA THR A 51 -14.99 8.77 -11.42
C THR A 51 -13.79 7.83 -11.49
N LEU A 52 -14.08 6.55 -11.31
CA LEU A 52 -13.16 5.42 -11.57
C LEU A 52 -13.95 4.35 -12.31
N ASN A 53 -13.44 3.89 -13.45
CA ASN A 53 -14.09 2.87 -14.29
C ASN A 53 -15.56 3.19 -14.64
N GLY A 54 -15.87 4.48 -14.87
CA GLY A 54 -17.21 4.96 -15.20
C GLY A 54 -18.19 5.07 -14.02
N ALA A 55 -17.77 4.73 -12.80
CA ALA A 55 -18.56 4.87 -11.58
C ALA A 55 -18.10 6.08 -10.73
N PRO A 56 -18.99 6.71 -9.94
CA PRO A 56 -18.60 7.77 -9.01
C PRO A 56 -17.50 7.32 -8.03
N CYS A 57 -16.42 8.09 -7.94
CA CYS A 57 -15.30 7.84 -7.04
C CYS A 57 -14.46 9.10 -6.88
N ARG A 58 -14.16 9.54 -5.65
CA ARG A 58 -13.16 10.59 -5.43
C ARG A 58 -11.77 9.97 -5.50
N LEU A 59 -11.17 10.04 -6.68
CA LEU A 59 -9.83 9.53 -6.95
C LEU A 59 -8.80 10.66 -6.87
N ARG A 60 -7.78 10.48 -6.04
CA ARG A 60 -6.67 11.42 -5.86
C ARG A 60 -5.33 10.69 -5.90
N HIS A 61 -4.43 11.14 -6.77
CA HIS A 61 -3.01 10.78 -6.69
C HIS A 61 -2.21 11.96 -6.16
N HIS A 62 -1.27 11.67 -5.28
CA HIS A 62 -0.29 12.60 -4.76
C HIS A 62 1.12 12.17 -5.20
N ALA A 63 1.77 13.02 -5.99
CA ALA A 63 3.18 12.92 -6.38
C ALA A 63 4.10 13.32 -5.21
N ALA A 64 4.02 12.60 -4.10
CA ALA A 64 4.65 12.99 -2.85
C ALA A 64 5.18 11.79 -2.06
N LYS A 65 6.07 12.06 -1.10
CA LYS A 65 6.39 11.08 -0.05
C LYS A 65 5.26 11.06 0.97
N LEU A 66 5.02 9.90 1.59
CA LEU A 66 4.03 9.72 2.65
C LEU A 66 4.09 10.83 3.71
N GLN A 67 5.28 11.16 4.19
CA GLN A 67 5.49 12.12 5.27
C GLN A 67 5.05 13.55 4.93
N GLN A 68 4.74 13.85 3.67
CA GLN A 68 4.28 15.17 3.20
C GLN A 68 2.76 15.26 3.07
N VAL A 69 2.04 14.13 3.23
CA VAL A 69 0.61 14.05 3.02
C VAL A 69 -0.07 13.75 4.35
N GLU A 70 -1.03 14.58 4.73
CA GLU A 70 -1.92 14.29 5.84
C GLU A 70 -3.03 13.34 5.36
N LEU A 71 -3.22 12.25 6.10
CA LEU A 71 -4.16 11.20 5.75
C LEU A 71 -5.18 11.03 6.86
N ALA A 72 -6.45 11.26 6.53
CA ALA A 72 -7.60 10.99 7.38
C ALA A 72 -8.70 10.33 6.53
N PRO A 73 -8.49 9.07 6.07
CA PRO A 73 -9.51 8.38 5.29
C PRO A 73 -10.77 8.18 6.16
N PRO A 74 -11.98 8.35 5.60
CA PRO A 74 -13.20 7.95 6.27
C PRO A 74 -13.19 6.43 6.53
N GLY A 75 -13.69 6.02 7.70
CA GLY A 75 -13.84 4.60 8.03
C GLY A 75 -15.16 4.02 7.49
N PRO A 76 -15.20 2.73 7.11
CA PRO A 76 -14.09 1.76 7.04
C PRO A 76 -13.21 1.94 5.79
N TYR A 77 -11.89 1.71 5.92
CA TYR A 77 -10.92 1.86 4.82
C TYR A 77 -9.91 0.72 4.74
N ALA A 78 -9.35 0.54 3.54
CA ALA A 78 -8.16 -0.28 3.31
C ALA A 78 -6.89 0.57 3.26
N LEU A 79 -5.81 0.03 3.82
CA LEU A 79 -4.45 0.54 3.66
C LEU A 79 -3.60 -0.45 2.86
N ILE A 80 -2.92 0.04 1.84
CA ILE A 80 -2.09 -0.76 0.95
C ILE A 80 -0.67 -0.19 0.93
N LEU A 81 0.31 -1.01 1.29
CA LEU A 81 1.73 -0.69 1.25
C LEU A 81 2.40 -1.56 0.18
N LEU A 82 2.48 -1.07 -1.07
CA LEU A 82 3.10 -1.82 -2.16
C LEU A 82 4.57 -1.46 -2.36
N GLY A 83 5.44 -2.45 -2.09
CA GLY A 83 6.87 -2.28 -2.17
C GLY A 83 7.44 -1.49 -1.00
N LEU A 84 7.03 -1.84 0.22
CA LEU A 84 7.50 -1.24 1.46
C LEU A 84 9.04 -1.12 1.46
N SER A 85 9.50 0.12 1.43
CA SER A 85 10.90 0.53 1.58
C SER A 85 10.91 2.04 1.82
N LEU A 86 10.18 2.48 2.84
CA LEU A 86 10.05 3.91 3.15
C LEU A 86 11.41 4.46 3.60
N LYS A 87 11.66 5.73 3.30
CA LYS A 87 12.83 6.46 3.80
C LYS A 87 12.34 7.55 4.75
N PRO A 88 13.14 7.94 5.77
CA PRO A 88 12.86 9.15 6.53
C PRO A 88 12.75 10.37 5.61
N PHE A 89 12.04 11.40 6.06
CA PHE A 89 11.92 12.67 5.36
C PHE A 89 11.86 13.83 6.35
N GLY A 90 12.86 14.72 6.29
CA GLY A 90 13.04 15.76 7.29
C GLY A 90 13.18 15.16 8.69
N ALA A 91 12.43 15.68 9.66
CA ALA A 91 12.38 15.16 11.02
C ALA A 91 11.50 13.90 11.19
N ARG A 92 10.76 13.47 10.16
CA ARG A 92 9.85 12.33 10.24
C ARG A 92 10.56 11.03 9.90
N GLY A 93 10.35 10.02 10.74
CA GLY A 93 10.86 8.66 10.53
C GLY A 93 10.30 8.00 9.27
N ALA A 94 10.89 6.86 8.88
CA ALA A 94 10.39 6.06 7.76
C ALA A 94 9.02 5.43 8.06
N THR A 95 8.81 5.01 9.31
CA THR A 95 7.55 4.45 9.81
C THR A 95 7.02 5.36 10.93
N PRO A 96 6.48 6.54 10.60
CA PRO A 96 6.03 7.49 11.61
C PRO A 96 4.79 6.94 12.36
N PRO A 97 4.50 7.39 13.60
CA PRO A 97 3.37 6.89 14.39
C PRO A 97 2.02 6.95 13.67
N GLU A 98 1.82 7.96 12.82
CA GLU A 98 0.60 8.14 12.01
C GLU A 98 0.42 7.00 10.99
N LEU A 99 1.51 6.47 10.42
CA LEU A 99 1.44 5.29 9.56
C LEU A 99 1.03 4.04 10.37
N LEU A 100 1.56 3.89 11.59
CA LEU A 100 1.18 2.78 12.46
C LEU A 100 -0.27 2.89 12.90
N ALA A 101 -0.77 4.10 13.18
CA ALA A 101 -2.16 4.35 13.50
C ALA A 101 -3.09 4.02 12.31
N LEU A 102 -2.73 4.41 11.08
CA LEU A 102 -3.45 4.00 9.87
C LEU A 102 -3.42 2.48 9.68
N ALA A 103 -2.27 1.84 9.90
CA ALA A 103 -2.14 0.40 9.78
C ALA A 103 -2.94 -0.35 10.86
N ALA A 104 -3.07 0.18 12.06
CA ALA A 104 -3.91 -0.37 13.12
C ALA A 104 -5.41 -0.17 12.85
N GLY A 105 -5.79 1.00 12.32
CA GLY A 105 -7.18 1.38 12.11
C GLY A 105 -7.80 0.94 10.78
N ALA A 106 -7.03 0.36 9.85
CA ALA A 106 -7.57 -0.11 8.58
C ALA A 106 -8.37 -1.41 8.75
N ASP A 107 -9.48 -1.55 8.04
CA ASP A 107 -10.25 -2.80 7.97
C ASP A 107 -9.53 -3.86 7.15
N VAL A 108 -8.75 -3.44 6.15
CA VAL A 108 -7.91 -4.33 5.36
C VAL A 108 -6.53 -3.71 5.25
N LEU A 109 -5.50 -4.46 5.63
CA LEU A 109 -4.10 -4.04 5.48
C LEU A 109 -3.40 -4.97 4.49
N VAL A 110 -2.86 -4.40 3.42
CA VAL A 110 -2.04 -5.10 2.45
C VAL A 110 -0.60 -4.61 2.55
N ILE A 111 0.35 -5.53 2.63
CA ILE A 111 1.79 -5.20 2.66
C ILE A 111 2.51 -6.11 1.67
N ASP A 112 3.23 -5.49 0.73
CA ASP A 112 4.19 -6.17 -0.13
C ASP A 112 5.58 -5.58 0.11
N TYR A 113 6.57 -6.44 0.34
CA TYR A 113 7.93 -6.02 0.61
C TYR A 113 8.96 -7.01 0.06
N ALA A 114 10.13 -6.49 -0.29
CA ALA A 114 11.25 -7.33 -0.73
C ALA A 114 12.00 -7.88 0.48
N LEU A 115 12.34 -9.17 0.43
CA LEU A 115 12.96 -9.88 1.54
C LEU A 115 14.42 -9.45 1.78
N ASP A 116 15.10 -9.02 0.73
CA ASP A 116 16.53 -8.70 0.78
C ASP A 116 16.83 -7.20 0.99
N LEU A 117 15.79 -6.39 1.25
CA LEU A 117 15.96 -4.97 1.55
C LEU A 117 15.97 -4.73 3.06
N GLU A 118 17.11 -4.30 3.58
CA GLU A 118 17.30 -3.92 4.99
C GLU A 118 16.23 -2.94 5.48
N ARG A 119 15.92 -1.91 4.67
CA ARG A 119 14.87 -0.94 5.02
C ARG A 119 13.51 -1.60 5.21
N ALA A 120 13.14 -2.54 4.34
CA ALA A 120 11.88 -3.25 4.45
C ALA A 120 11.84 -4.11 5.73
N GLN A 121 12.94 -4.83 6.00
CA GLN A 121 13.09 -5.66 7.19
C GLN A 121 13.02 -4.85 8.49
N GLY A 122 13.60 -3.65 8.52
CA GLY A 122 13.50 -2.75 9.66
C GLY A 122 12.11 -2.14 9.88
N GLN A 123 11.19 -2.29 8.94
CA GLN A 123 9.85 -1.66 8.98
C GLN A 123 8.72 -2.67 9.18
N ILE A 124 8.88 -3.88 8.62
CA ILE A 124 7.79 -4.86 8.55
C ILE A 124 7.28 -5.26 9.93
N GLY A 125 8.16 -5.47 10.91
CA GLY A 125 7.77 -5.92 12.25
C GLY A 125 6.80 -4.97 12.96
N ALA A 126 7.04 -3.66 12.88
CA ALA A 126 6.16 -2.66 13.47
C ALA A 126 4.79 -2.61 12.77
N LEU A 127 4.75 -2.78 11.45
CA LEU A 127 3.52 -2.77 10.66
C LEU A 127 2.69 -4.04 10.86
N THR A 128 3.31 -5.21 10.88
CA THR A 128 2.60 -6.46 11.18
C THR A 128 2.18 -6.54 12.63
N GLY A 129 2.93 -5.91 13.54
CA GLY A 129 2.60 -5.80 14.96
C GLY A 129 1.34 -4.99 15.26
N THR A 130 0.79 -4.25 14.29
CA THR A 130 -0.51 -3.58 14.44
C THR A 130 -1.69 -4.53 14.27
N ARG A 131 -1.45 -5.81 14.00
CA ARG A 131 -2.46 -6.84 13.76
C ARG A 131 -2.32 -7.96 14.79
N SER A 132 -3.45 -8.30 15.42
CA SER A 132 -3.56 -9.41 16.37
C SER A 132 -3.74 -10.75 15.64
N ALA A 133 -4.55 -10.74 14.57
CA ALA A 133 -4.83 -11.91 13.74
C ALA A 133 -3.73 -12.13 12.68
N PRO A 134 -3.49 -13.40 12.30
CA PRO A 134 -2.58 -13.71 11.19
C PRO A 134 -3.12 -13.17 9.85
N PRO A 135 -2.24 -13.01 8.84
CA PRO A 135 -2.66 -12.63 7.50
C PRO A 135 -3.60 -13.67 6.88
N THR A 136 -4.68 -13.21 6.25
CA THR A 136 -5.61 -14.03 5.46
C THR A 136 -5.03 -14.45 4.11
N ILE A 137 -4.10 -13.66 3.57
CA ILE A 137 -3.30 -14.00 2.39
C ILE A 137 -1.85 -13.85 2.79
N ASP A 138 -1.07 -14.91 2.61
CA ASP A 138 0.36 -14.90 2.89
C ASP A 138 1.11 -15.65 1.79
N LEU A 139 1.79 -14.89 0.92
CA LEU A 139 2.39 -15.41 -0.31
C LEU A 139 3.87 -15.05 -0.39
N ALA A 140 4.70 -16.04 -0.67
CA ALA A 140 6.04 -15.84 -1.20
C ALA A 140 5.97 -15.62 -2.71
N LEU A 141 6.63 -14.58 -3.21
CA LEU A 141 6.72 -14.28 -4.62
C LEU A 141 8.19 -14.16 -5.02
N THR A 142 8.56 -14.78 -6.13
CA THR A 142 9.88 -14.61 -6.75
C THR A 142 9.68 -14.06 -8.16
N ILE A 143 10.24 -12.88 -8.44
CA ILE A 143 10.21 -12.28 -9.77
C ILE A 143 11.44 -12.76 -10.52
N ASN A 144 11.23 -13.55 -11.58
CA ASN A 144 12.32 -14.05 -12.42
C ASN A 144 12.85 -12.95 -13.36
N ASP A 145 13.57 -11.99 -12.77
CA ASP A 145 14.20 -10.86 -13.45
C ASP A 145 15.62 -10.66 -12.90
N GLU A 146 16.61 -10.62 -13.79
CA GLU A 146 18.01 -10.51 -13.39
C GLU A 146 18.35 -9.15 -12.77
N GLY A 147 17.76 -8.06 -13.28
CA GLY A 147 17.96 -6.72 -12.76
C GLY A 147 17.41 -6.59 -11.33
N LEU A 148 16.22 -7.11 -11.08
CA LEU A 148 15.62 -7.12 -9.75
C LEU A 148 16.37 -8.02 -8.78
N ARG A 149 16.87 -9.17 -9.24
CA ARG A 149 17.69 -10.07 -8.41
C ARG A 149 19.00 -9.42 -7.99
N LYS A 150 19.71 -8.75 -8.92
CA LYS A 150 20.92 -7.98 -8.60
C LYS A 150 20.63 -6.83 -7.62
N ALA A 151 19.44 -6.24 -7.69
CA ALA A 151 19.03 -5.13 -6.84
C ALA A 151 18.35 -5.56 -5.51
N GLY A 152 18.15 -6.86 -5.27
CA GLY A 152 17.50 -7.39 -4.06
C GLY A 152 15.97 -7.18 -3.98
N PHE A 153 15.30 -7.03 -5.13
CA PHE A 153 13.85 -6.78 -5.23
C PHE A 153 13.04 -8.00 -5.72
N ASP A 154 13.71 -9.08 -6.11
CA ASP A 154 13.13 -10.26 -6.75
C ASP A 154 12.33 -11.14 -5.77
N ARG A 155 12.87 -11.41 -4.58
CA ARG A 155 12.19 -12.20 -3.55
C ARG A 155 11.34 -11.31 -2.66
N ARG A 156 10.06 -11.64 -2.53
CA ARG A 156 9.08 -10.79 -1.87
C ARG A 156 8.12 -11.60 -1.02
N ARG A 157 7.54 -10.93 -0.03
CA ARG A 157 6.38 -11.43 0.71
C ARG A 157 5.22 -10.48 0.48
N PHE A 158 4.06 -11.05 0.23
CA PHE A 158 2.79 -10.34 0.11
C PHE A 158 1.87 -10.82 1.24
N LEU A 159 1.40 -9.88 2.05
CA LEU A 159 0.53 -10.10 3.19
C LEU A 159 -0.77 -9.33 2.98
N ALA A 160 -1.91 -9.95 3.27
CA ALA A 160 -3.17 -9.23 3.43
C ALA A 160 -3.88 -9.67 4.72
N PHE A 161 -4.18 -8.70 5.56
CA PHE A 161 -4.92 -8.85 6.81
C PHE A 161 -6.36 -8.40 6.60
N GLY A 162 -7.30 -9.14 7.19
CA GLY A 162 -8.70 -8.72 7.28
C GLY A 162 -8.94 -7.75 8.44
N PRO A 163 -10.21 -7.54 8.82
CA PRO A 163 -10.60 -6.66 9.92
C PRO A 163 -9.81 -6.98 11.19
N ALA A 164 -9.40 -5.92 11.91
CA ALA A 164 -8.64 -6.02 13.15
C ALA A 164 -9.46 -6.59 14.30
#